data_AF-A0ABD1IGU9-F1
#
_entry.id   AF-A0ABD1IGU9-F1
#
_cell.length_a   1.000
_cell.length_b   1.000
_cell.length_c   1.000
_cell.angle_alpha   90.00
_cell.angle_beta   90.00
_cell.angle_gamma   90.00
#
_symmetry.space_group_name_H-M   'P 1'
#
loop_
_entity.id
_entity.type
_entity.pdbx_description
1 polymer ?
#
loop_
_entity_poly.entity_id
_entity_poly.type
_entity_poly.pdbx_seq_one_letter_code
_entity_poly.pdbx_strand_id
1 'polypeptide(L)'
;MEVVQVLRMNGGLGETSYATNSLVQRKVISMTKPITEEAITQVYRSVDTITNSFCIAELGCSSGPNTLVVAAELLSIVHRLSRSHGRQLPEFQIFLNDLLGNDFNSIFHSLLPQFRAQLNREMESESVPCFVYGVPGSFYGRLFAANNLHLFTLLTASICSLFLQPPFVHSSYSLMWLSKVHFLSERRDV
;
A
#
# COMPACT_ATOMS: atom_id res chain seq x y z
N MET A 1 -9.35 27.78 -3.11
CA MET A 1 -9.20 26.45 -3.74
C MET A 1 -8.65 25.53 -2.66
N GLU A 2 -9.38 24.47 -2.27
CA GLU A 2 -8.84 23.53 -1.28
C GLU A 2 -7.63 22.82 -1.86
N VAL A 3 -6.49 22.87 -1.16
CA VAL A 3 -5.21 22.25 -1.59
C VAL A 3 -5.39 20.76 -1.92
N VAL A 4 -6.31 20.10 -1.21
CA VAL A 4 -6.68 18.68 -1.38
C VAL A 4 -7.23 18.37 -2.78
N GLN A 5 -7.78 19.37 -3.49
CA GLN A 5 -8.36 19.18 -4.83
C GLN A 5 -7.34 19.26 -5.96
N VAL A 6 -6.15 19.84 -5.72
CA VAL A 6 -5.17 20.13 -6.79
C VAL A 6 -3.83 19.44 -6.57
N LEU A 7 -3.51 19.02 -5.35
CA LEU A 7 -2.31 18.26 -5.07
C LEU A 7 -2.46 16.82 -5.60
N ARG A 8 -1.79 16.51 -6.71
CA ARG A 8 -1.71 15.16 -7.28
C ARG A 8 -0.49 15.04 -8.18
N MET A 9 -0.08 13.81 -8.45
CA MET A 9 0.92 13.56 -9.49
C MET A 9 0.29 13.65 -10.88
N ASN A 10 1.12 13.80 -11.91
CA ASN A 10 0.65 13.78 -13.29
C ASN A 10 0.06 12.41 -13.64
N GLY A 11 -1.25 12.37 -13.87
CA GLY A 11 -1.97 11.18 -14.28
C GLY A 11 -1.65 10.73 -15.71
N GLY A 12 -2.27 9.63 -16.12
CA GLY A 12 -2.06 9.00 -17.43
C GLY A 12 -0.84 8.10 -17.51
N LEU A 13 -0.57 7.64 -18.74
CA LEU A 13 0.54 6.74 -19.10
C LEU A 13 1.49 7.35 -20.14
N GLY A 14 1.34 8.65 -20.43
CA GLY A 14 2.18 9.36 -21.41
C GLY A 14 3.58 9.66 -20.87
N GLU A 15 4.45 10.19 -21.72
CA GLU A 15 5.88 10.40 -21.39
C GLU A 15 6.13 11.30 -20.18
N THR A 16 5.24 12.25 -19.89
CA THR A 16 5.35 13.18 -18.75
C THR A 16 4.55 12.73 -17.51
N SER A 17 3.90 11.57 -17.60
CA SER A 17 3.11 11.01 -16.50
C SER A 17 4.00 10.51 -15.36
N TYR A 18 3.42 10.42 -14.17
CA TYR A 18 4.09 9.77 -13.05
C TYR A 18 4.37 8.28 -13.31
N ALA A 19 3.51 7.62 -14.09
CA ALA A 19 3.68 6.20 -14.41
C ALA A 19 5.03 5.92 -15.11
N THR A 20 5.49 6.84 -15.96
CA THR A 20 6.77 6.74 -16.68
C THR A 20 7.95 7.43 -15.99
N ASN A 21 7.69 8.36 -15.05
CA ASN A 21 8.72 9.19 -14.39
C ASN A 21 8.89 8.90 -12.89
N SER A 22 8.59 7.69 -12.43
CA SER A 22 8.61 7.33 -11.00
C SER A 22 9.73 6.36 -10.60
N LEU A 23 10.87 6.41 -11.30
CA LEU A 23 12.01 5.51 -11.08
C LEU A 23 12.66 5.68 -9.71
N VAL A 24 12.75 6.92 -9.20
CA VAL A 24 13.34 7.20 -7.89
C VAL A 24 12.50 6.54 -6.80
N GLN A 25 11.18 6.70 -6.87
CA GLN A 25 10.22 6.09 -5.95
C GLN A 25 10.30 4.57 -6.01
N ARG A 26 10.44 4.00 -7.22
CA ARG A 26 10.62 2.56 -7.42
C ARG A 26 11.90 2.04 -6.77
N LYS A 27 12.99 2.79 -6.84
CA LYS A 27 14.25 2.44 -6.16
C LYS A 27 14.10 2.49 -4.64
N VAL A 28 13.39 3.48 -4.11
CA VAL A 28 13.11 3.57 -2.67
C VAL A 28 12.30 2.37 -2.20
N ILE A 29 11.24 1.98 -2.91
CA ILE A 29 10.44 0.77 -2.61
C ILE A 29 11.36 -0.45 -2.51
N SER A 30 12.22 -0.65 -3.50
CA SER A 30 13.17 -1.77 -3.52
C SER A 30 14.15 -1.75 -2.33
N MET A 31 14.63 -0.57 -1.93
CA MET A 31 15.51 -0.43 -0.76
C MET A 31 14.80 -0.70 0.56
N THR A 32 13.51 -0.36 0.66
CA THR A 32 12.71 -0.59 1.88
C THR A 32 12.14 -1.99 2.00
N LYS A 33 12.28 -2.82 0.97
CA LYS A 33 11.74 -4.18 0.91
C LYS A 33 12.02 -5.03 2.15
N PRO A 34 13.26 -5.09 2.71
CA PRO A 34 13.52 -5.91 3.90
C PRO A 34 12.71 -5.47 5.12
N ILE A 35 12.47 -4.16 5.25
CA ILE A 35 11.71 -3.59 6.37
C ILE A 35 10.23 -3.92 6.22
N THR A 36 9.71 -3.79 4.99
CA THR A 36 8.35 -4.19 4.63
C THR A 36 8.11 -5.68 4.92
N GLU A 37 9.07 -6.54 4.55
CA GLU A 37 9.01 -7.98 4.77
C GLU A 37 8.97 -8.38 6.24
N GLU A 38 9.80 -7.75 7.08
CA GLU A 38 9.77 -7.97 8.53
C GLU A 38 8.42 -7.53 9.13
N ALA A 39 7.92 -6.36 8.76
CA ALA A 39 6.65 -5.84 9.27
C ALA A 39 5.46 -6.75 8.93
N ILE A 40 5.37 -7.23 7.68
CA ILE A 40 4.31 -8.17 7.26
C ILE A 40 4.44 -9.48 8.01
N THR A 41 5.66 -9.98 8.18
CA THR A 41 5.89 -11.25 8.88
C THR A 41 5.39 -11.17 10.32
N GLN A 42 5.64 -10.05 11.01
CA GLN A 42 5.12 -9.82 12.35
C GLN A 42 3.59 -9.73 12.37
N VAL A 43 2.99 -8.97 11.45
CA VAL A 43 1.52 -8.86 11.33
C VAL A 43 0.90 -10.23 11.05
N TYR A 44 1.40 -10.96 10.06
CA TYR A 44 0.92 -12.29 9.69
C TYR A 44 0.94 -13.29 10.85
N ARG A 45 1.97 -13.23 11.72
CA ARG A 45 2.06 -14.06 12.93
C ARG A 45 1.09 -13.63 14.02
N SER A 46 0.76 -12.33 14.10
CA SER A 46 -0.18 -11.79 15.08
C SER A 46 -1.65 -11.96 14.70
N VAL A 47 -1.93 -12.13 13.40
CA VAL A 47 -3.29 -12.33 12.89
C VAL A 47 -3.74 -13.75 13.20
N ASP A 48 -4.75 -13.84 14.04
CA ASP A 48 -5.41 -15.08 14.42
C ASP A 48 -5.98 -15.79 13.19
N THR A 49 -5.94 -17.11 13.16
CA THR A 49 -6.33 -17.96 12.00
C THR A 49 -7.80 -17.84 11.61
N ILE A 50 -8.60 -17.13 12.40
CA ILE A 50 -10.05 -17.02 12.23
C ILE A 50 -10.41 -16.06 11.08
N THR A 51 -9.60 -15.04 10.79
CA THR A 51 -9.89 -14.10 9.70
C THR A 51 -9.33 -14.63 8.38
N ASN A 52 -10.21 -15.15 7.53
CA ASN A 52 -9.88 -15.58 6.17
C ASN A 52 -9.47 -14.44 5.22
N SER A 53 -9.22 -13.22 5.72
CA SER A 53 -8.86 -12.07 4.89
C SER A 53 -7.68 -11.29 5.46
N PHE A 54 -6.84 -10.77 4.55
CA PHE A 54 -5.68 -9.96 4.84
C PHE A 54 -5.84 -8.59 4.16
N CYS A 55 -6.12 -7.57 4.98
CA CYS A 55 -6.46 -6.21 4.51
C CYS A 55 -5.25 -5.29 4.56
N ILE A 56 -4.90 -4.73 3.41
CA ILE A 56 -3.77 -3.84 3.21
C ILE A 56 -4.29 -2.50 2.67
N ALA A 57 -3.89 -1.38 3.26
CA ALA A 57 -4.14 -0.07 2.70
C ALA A 57 -2.84 0.60 2.26
N GLU A 58 -2.77 1.02 1.00
CA GLU A 58 -1.70 1.85 0.49
C GLU A 58 -2.17 3.31 0.44
N LEU A 59 -1.61 4.14 1.34
CA LEU A 59 -1.98 5.55 1.43
C LEU A 59 -1.03 6.37 0.56
N GLY A 60 -1.60 7.11 -0.38
CA GLY A 60 -0.82 7.88 -1.35
C GLY A 60 -0.39 7.08 -2.58
N CYS A 61 -1.30 6.31 -3.18
CA CYS A 61 -0.99 5.39 -4.27
C CYS A 61 -0.55 6.08 -5.57
N SER A 62 -0.84 7.38 -5.74
CA SER A 62 -0.64 8.13 -6.99
C SER A 62 -1.36 7.42 -8.16
N SER A 63 -0.90 7.61 -9.39
CA SER A 63 -1.50 7.05 -10.62
C SER A 63 -0.54 6.11 -11.38
N GLY A 64 0.55 5.66 -10.75
CA GLY A 64 1.63 4.91 -11.39
C GLY A 64 1.69 3.42 -11.01
N PRO A 65 2.56 2.62 -11.66
CA PRO A 65 2.64 1.18 -11.43
C PRO A 65 3.22 0.79 -10.08
N ASN A 66 3.91 1.72 -9.41
CA ASN A 66 4.62 1.46 -8.16
C ASN A 66 3.71 0.93 -7.04
N THR A 67 2.45 1.39 -6.97
CA THR A 67 1.47 0.90 -6.00
C THR A 67 1.18 -0.60 -6.17
N LEU A 68 1.03 -1.04 -7.42
CA LEU A 68 0.79 -2.46 -7.73
C LEU A 68 2.06 -3.31 -7.53
N VAL A 69 3.25 -2.72 -7.70
CA VAL A 69 4.52 -3.40 -7.36
C VAL A 69 4.59 -3.68 -5.86
N VAL A 70 4.27 -2.69 -5.03
CA VAL A 70 4.22 -2.89 -3.57
C VAL A 70 3.23 -4.00 -3.24
N ALA A 71 2.00 -3.93 -3.77
CA ALA A 71 1.00 -4.97 -3.57
C ALA A 71 1.49 -6.37 -3.96
N ALA A 72 2.14 -6.53 -5.13
CA ALA A 72 2.69 -7.82 -5.57
C ALA A 72 3.72 -8.38 -4.57
N GLU A 73 4.61 -7.53 -4.06
CA GLU A 73 5.61 -7.94 -3.07
C GLU A 73 4.95 -8.40 -1.77
N LEU A 74 3.94 -7.67 -1.28
CA LEU A 74 3.20 -8.04 -0.08
C LEU A 74 2.53 -9.40 -0.24
N LEU A 75 1.84 -9.62 -1.37
CA LEU A 75 1.18 -10.89 -1.69
C LEU A 75 2.19 -12.04 -1.73
N SER A 76 3.34 -11.84 -2.38
CA SER A 76 4.40 -12.85 -2.46
C SER A 76 4.93 -13.26 -1.09
N ILE A 77 5.14 -12.29 -0.19
CA ILE A 77 5.61 -12.53 1.18
C ILE A 77 4.57 -13.34 1.97
N VAL A 78 3.29 -12.93 1.94
CA VAL A 78 2.22 -13.64 2.64
C VAL A 78 2.00 -15.04 2.05
N HIS A 79 2.10 -15.21 0.73
CA HIS A 79 2.01 -16.52 0.09
C HIS A 79 3.11 -17.47 0.58
N ARG A 80 4.36 -17.00 0.62
CA ARG A 80 5.49 -17.77 1.16
C ARG A 80 5.32 -18.11 2.65
N LEU A 81 4.82 -17.17 3.45
CA LEU A 81 4.52 -17.39 4.86
C LEU A 81 3.37 -18.39 5.07
N SER A 82 2.36 -18.37 4.21
CA SER A 82 1.24 -19.31 4.23
C SER A 82 1.72 -20.73 3.98
N ARG A 83 2.53 -20.92 2.92
CA ARG A 83 3.15 -22.21 2.60
C ARG A 83 4.06 -22.72 3.71
N SER A 84 4.88 -21.85 4.31
CA SER A 84 5.82 -22.28 5.36
C SER A 84 5.15 -22.67 6.68
N HIS A 85 3.97 -22.09 6.98
CA HIS A 85 3.20 -22.41 8.19
C HIS A 85 2.08 -23.43 7.93
N GLY A 86 1.94 -23.95 6.70
CA GLY A 86 0.86 -24.87 6.35
C GLY A 86 -0.54 -24.27 6.48
N ARG A 87 -0.67 -22.94 6.38
CA ARG A 87 -1.95 -22.21 6.43
C ARG A 87 -2.49 -22.03 5.02
N GLN A 88 -3.81 -22.02 4.88
CA GLN A 88 -4.45 -21.62 3.63
C GLN A 88 -4.15 -20.15 3.33
N LEU A 89 -4.06 -19.82 2.04
CA LEU A 89 -3.83 -18.45 1.60
C LEU A 89 -5.07 -17.59 1.93
N PRO A 90 -4.92 -16.46 2.64
CA PRO A 90 -6.05 -15.59 2.94
C PRO A 90 -6.51 -14.81 1.70
N GLU A 91 -7.75 -14.32 1.75
CA GLU A 91 -8.28 -13.35 0.79
C GLU A 91 -7.63 -11.98 0.97
N PHE A 92 -6.94 -11.49 -0.04
CA PHE A 92 -6.31 -10.18 -0.02
C PHE A 92 -7.29 -9.09 -0.39
N GLN A 93 -7.38 -8.08 0.46
CA GLN A 93 -8.09 -6.84 0.16
C GLN A 93 -7.08 -5.69 0.16
N ILE A 94 -6.86 -5.09 -1.00
CA ILE A 94 -5.92 -3.99 -1.19
C ILE A 94 -6.72 -2.70 -1.40
N PHE A 95 -6.55 -1.74 -0.51
CA PHE A 95 -7.16 -0.42 -0.58
C PHE A 95 -6.15 0.59 -1.07
N LEU A 96 -6.36 1.14 -2.26
CA LEU A 96 -5.53 2.18 -2.85
C LEU A 96 -6.15 3.52 -2.52
N ASN A 97 -5.51 4.26 -1.61
CA ASN A 97 -5.94 5.59 -1.22
C ASN A 97 -5.08 6.67 -1.89
N ASP A 98 -5.74 7.73 -2.34
CA ASP A 98 -5.13 9.00 -2.70
C ASP A 98 -6.20 10.10 -2.63
N LEU A 99 -5.84 11.34 -2.90
CA LEU A 99 -6.76 12.46 -2.95
C LEU A 99 -7.77 12.31 -4.10
N LEU A 100 -8.90 13.00 -3.97
CA LEU A 100 -10.01 12.95 -4.93
C LEU A 100 -9.58 13.28 -6.37
N GLY A 101 -8.57 14.14 -6.53
CA GLY A 101 -8.05 14.50 -7.84
C GLY A 101 -7.18 13.42 -8.48
N ASN A 102 -6.78 12.36 -7.78
CA ASN A 102 -5.88 11.35 -8.34
C ASN A 102 -6.51 10.61 -9.53
N ASP A 103 -5.66 10.22 -10.49
CA ASP A 103 -6.11 9.47 -11.66
C ASP A 103 -6.17 7.95 -11.34
N PHE A 104 -7.23 7.58 -10.62
CA PHE A 104 -7.57 6.18 -10.38
C PHE A 104 -7.93 5.43 -11.66
N ASN A 105 -8.39 6.14 -12.71
CA ASN A 105 -8.79 5.50 -13.97
C ASN A 105 -7.60 4.82 -14.63
N SER A 106 -6.43 5.48 -14.67
CA SER A 106 -5.21 4.85 -15.18
C SER A 106 -4.84 3.58 -14.41
N ILE A 107 -5.03 3.56 -13.08
CA ILE A 107 -4.80 2.35 -12.28
C ILE A 107 -5.79 1.25 -12.65
N PHE A 108 -7.10 1.50 -12.55
CA PHE A 108 -8.10 0.46 -12.69
C PHE A 108 -8.28 -0.03 -14.13
N HIS A 109 -8.22 0.86 -15.13
CA HIS A 109 -8.40 0.47 -16.53
C HIS A 109 -7.15 -0.12 -17.16
N SER A 110 -5.97 0.43 -16.86
CA SER A 110 -4.77 0.10 -17.63
C SER A 110 -3.78 -0.78 -16.88
N LEU A 111 -3.54 -0.49 -15.59
CA LEU A 111 -2.49 -1.15 -14.82
C LEU A 111 -2.98 -2.41 -14.09
N LEU A 112 -4.20 -2.38 -13.55
CA LEU A 112 -4.76 -3.49 -12.78
C LEU A 112 -4.93 -4.79 -13.60
N PRO A 113 -5.38 -4.78 -14.87
CA PRO A 113 -5.43 -6.00 -15.68
C PRO A 113 -4.05 -6.63 -15.89
N GLN A 114 -3.02 -5.80 -16.11
CA GLN A 114 -1.64 -6.27 -16.29
C GLN A 114 -1.10 -6.89 -15.01
N PHE A 115 -1.37 -6.26 -13.87
CA PHE A 115 -1.02 -6.78 -12.55
C PHE A 115 -1.68 -8.15 -12.28
N ARG A 116 -2.99 -8.30 -12.55
CA ARG A 116 -3.68 -9.59 -12.39
C ARG A 116 -3.08 -10.68 -13.28
N ALA A 117 -2.76 -10.35 -14.53
CA ALA A 117 -2.10 -11.28 -15.45
C ALA A 117 -0.69 -11.68 -14.97
N GLN A 118 0.05 -10.74 -14.39
CA GLN A 118 1.37 -11.01 -13.79
C GLN A 118 1.25 -11.92 -12.57
N LEU A 119 0.35 -11.61 -11.62
CA LEU A 119 0.13 -12.42 -10.44
C LEU A 119 -0.23 -13.88 -10.78
N ASN A 120 -1.13 -14.08 -11.75
CA ASN A 120 -1.54 -15.42 -12.17
C ASN A 120 -0.38 -16.24 -12.76
N ARG A 121 0.60 -15.59 -13.40
CA ARG A 121 1.81 -16.26 -13.91
C ARG A 121 2.79 -16.60 -12.81
N GLU A 122 2.95 -15.72 -11.83
CA GLU A 122 3.93 -15.87 -10.75
C GLU A 122 3.47 -16.85 -9.65
N MET A 123 2.16 -16.99 -9.42
CA MET A 123 1.59 -17.87 -8.39
C MET A 123 1.08 -19.22 -8.92
N GLU A 124 1.66 -19.71 -10.01
CA GLU A 124 1.50 -21.10 -10.51
C GLU A 124 0.03 -21.59 -10.63
N SER A 125 -0.86 -20.75 -11.18
CA SER A 125 -2.29 -21.08 -11.42
C SER A 125 -3.16 -21.32 -10.19
N GLU A 126 -2.69 -21.10 -8.96
CA GLU A 126 -3.61 -20.90 -7.83
C GLU A 126 -4.27 -19.54 -8.00
N SER A 127 -5.61 -19.52 -8.09
CA SER A 127 -6.35 -18.26 -8.14
C SER A 127 -6.15 -17.53 -6.82
N VAL A 128 -5.27 -16.53 -6.80
CA VAL A 128 -5.06 -15.68 -5.64
C VAL A 128 -6.33 -14.87 -5.42
N PRO A 129 -7.05 -15.04 -4.30
CA PRO A 129 -8.24 -14.25 -4.01
C PRO A 129 -7.82 -12.82 -3.66
N CYS A 130 -7.60 -11.99 -4.68
CA CYS A 130 -7.09 -10.63 -4.56
C CYS A 130 -8.10 -9.60 -5.10
N PHE A 131 -8.55 -8.74 -4.21
CA PHE A 131 -9.52 -7.68 -4.45
C PHE A 131 -8.85 -6.31 -4.26
N VAL A 132 -9.04 -5.41 -5.21
CA VAL A 132 -8.43 -4.08 -5.20
C VAL A 132 -9.53 -3.03 -5.20
N TYR A 133 -9.45 -2.09 -4.26
CA TYR A 133 -10.44 -1.05 -4.02
C TYR A 133 -9.78 0.33 -4.14
N GLY A 134 -10.51 1.31 -4.67
CA GLY A 134 -10.10 2.71 -4.67
C GLY A 134 -10.76 3.43 -3.51
N VAL A 135 -9.98 4.18 -2.73
CA VAL A 135 -10.47 4.94 -1.56
C VAL A 135 -10.08 6.41 -1.74
N PRO A 136 -10.89 7.21 -2.44
CA PRO A 136 -10.58 8.62 -2.66
C PRO A 136 -10.81 9.42 -1.36
N GLY A 137 -9.81 10.18 -0.94
CA GLY A 137 -9.89 11.03 0.24
C GLY A 137 -8.53 11.32 0.87
N SER A 138 -8.48 12.35 1.72
CA SER A 138 -7.27 12.64 2.47
C SER A 138 -7.06 11.62 3.58
N PHE A 139 -5.88 11.02 3.64
CA PHE A 139 -5.46 10.17 4.76
C PHE A 139 -5.23 10.93 6.08
N TYR A 140 -5.33 12.27 6.08
CA TYR A 140 -5.40 13.07 7.31
C TYR A 140 -6.78 12.99 7.99
N GLY A 141 -7.80 12.50 7.28
CA GLY A 141 -9.11 12.21 7.83
C GLY A 141 -9.34 10.71 8.05
N ARG A 142 -10.56 10.36 8.47
CA ARG A 142 -10.98 8.95 8.58
C ARG A 142 -11.32 8.40 7.19
N LEU A 143 -10.57 7.38 6.76
CA LEU A 143 -10.81 6.67 5.49
C LEU A 143 -11.49 5.30 5.69
N PHE A 144 -11.21 4.64 6.82
CA PHE A 144 -11.66 3.29 7.11
C PHE A 144 -12.43 3.24 8.43
N ALA A 145 -13.35 2.28 8.52
CA ALA A 145 -14.01 1.97 9.79
C ALA A 145 -13.00 1.35 10.78
N ALA A 146 -13.25 1.50 12.07
CA ALA A 146 -12.33 1.01 13.12
C ALA A 146 -12.09 -0.51 12.96
N ASN A 147 -10.85 -0.95 13.20
CA ASN A 147 -10.42 -2.36 13.19
C ASN A 147 -10.57 -3.12 11.85
N ASN A 148 -10.69 -2.43 10.70
CA ASN A 148 -10.83 -3.09 9.40
C ASN A 148 -9.50 -3.25 8.62
N LEU A 149 -8.38 -2.76 9.15
CA LEU A 149 -7.08 -2.84 8.50
C LEU A 149 -6.10 -3.65 9.34
N HIS A 150 -5.44 -4.60 8.69
CA HIS A 150 -4.38 -5.41 9.29
C HIS A 150 -3.02 -4.75 9.11
N LEU A 151 -2.80 -4.13 7.96
CA LEU A 151 -1.59 -3.39 7.63
C LEU A 151 -1.94 -2.16 6.80
N PHE A 152 -1.19 -1.07 7.00
CA PHE A 152 -1.13 0.02 6.04
C PHE A 152 0.32 0.25 5.63
N THR A 153 0.53 0.52 4.34
CA THR A 153 1.80 0.92 3.77
C THR A 153 1.70 2.37 3.32
N LEU A 154 2.74 3.15 3.60
CA LEU A 154 2.88 4.52 3.10
C LEU A 154 3.87 4.49 1.96
N LEU A 155 3.43 4.90 0.76
CA LEU A 155 4.37 5.17 -0.32
C LEU A 155 5.12 6.46 0.02
N THR A 156 6.45 6.39 0.00
CA THR A 156 7.36 7.53 0.25
C THR A 156 7.10 8.74 -0.66
N ALA A 157 6.38 8.56 -1.77
CA ALA A 157 5.97 9.61 -2.70
C ALA A 157 4.96 10.62 -2.10
N SER A 158 4.02 10.19 -1.23
CA SER A 158 3.09 11.12 -0.58
C SER A 158 3.79 12.05 0.41
N ILE A 159 4.92 11.61 0.96
CA ILE A 159 5.78 12.42 1.79
C ILE A 159 6.61 13.40 0.95
N CYS A 160 7.05 13.03 -0.27
CA CYS A 160 7.73 13.98 -1.17
C CYS A 160 6.86 15.18 -1.58
N SER A 161 5.54 15.01 -1.73
CA SER A 161 4.63 16.14 -1.99
C SER A 161 4.54 17.13 -0.81
N LEU A 162 4.86 16.69 0.41
CA LEU A 162 4.97 17.56 1.60
C LEU A 162 6.31 18.32 1.64
N PHE A 163 7.35 17.83 0.94
CA PHE A 163 8.70 18.40 0.97
C PHE A 163 8.96 19.52 -0.06
N LEU A 164 7.96 19.88 -0.88
CA LEU A 164 8.05 20.99 -1.84
C LEU A 164 7.61 22.36 -1.28
N GLN A 165 7.35 22.47 0.04
CA GLN A 165 7.17 23.77 0.68
C GLN A 165 8.50 24.25 1.31
N PRO A 166 9.11 25.35 0.82
CA PRO A 166 10.18 26.01 1.54
C PRO A 166 9.63 26.91 2.67
N PRO A 167 10.38 27.15 3.77
CA PRO A 167 11.76 26.76 3.98
C PRO A 167 11.96 25.85 5.22
N PHE A 168 12.96 24.97 5.15
CA PHE A 168 13.51 24.16 6.27
C PHE A 168 12.58 23.17 6.96
N VAL A 169 12.68 21.87 6.60
CA VAL A 169 12.86 20.78 7.57
C VAL A 169 13.62 19.64 6.89
N HIS A 170 14.88 19.44 7.29
CA HIS A 170 15.55 18.15 7.17
C HIS A 170 14.73 17.09 7.91
N SER A 171 14.55 15.90 7.34
CA SER A 171 14.94 14.64 7.99
C SER A 171 14.04 13.44 7.68
N SER A 172 14.70 12.29 7.74
CA SER A 172 14.35 10.89 7.61
C SER A 172 13.18 10.39 8.47
N TYR A 173 11.94 10.56 8.04
CA TYR A 173 10.77 10.12 8.84
C TYR A 173 9.86 9.06 8.21
N SER A 174 10.07 8.62 6.97
CA SER A 174 9.31 7.47 6.43
C SER A 174 9.60 6.16 7.18
N LEU A 175 10.73 6.05 7.88
CA LEU A 175 11.10 4.86 8.66
C LEU A 175 10.68 4.93 10.13
N MET A 176 10.44 6.11 10.71
CA MET A 176 10.11 6.22 12.15
C MET A 176 8.66 5.87 12.47
N TRP A 177 7.76 5.89 11.49
CA TRP A 177 6.36 5.50 11.70
C TRP A 177 6.16 3.98 11.80
N LEU A 178 7.09 3.17 11.29
CA LEU A 178 7.07 1.72 11.44
C LEU A 178 7.62 1.24 12.80
N SER A 179 8.28 2.11 13.57
CA SER A 179 8.90 1.74 14.86
C SER A 179 8.05 2.06 16.11
N LYS A 180 6.83 2.58 15.95
CA LYS A 180 5.90 2.80 17.08
C LYS A 180 4.47 2.38 16.74
N VAL A 181 4.25 1.08 16.59
CA VAL A 181 2.93 0.50 16.83
C VAL A 181 2.97 -0.21 18.19
N HIS A 182 2.78 0.56 19.26
CA HIS A 182 2.37 -0.01 20.53
C HIS A 182 0.85 -0.25 20.47
N PHE A 183 0.44 -1.46 20.12
CA PHE A 183 -0.86 -1.96 20.57
C PHE A 183 -0.72 -2.29 22.06
N LEU A 184 -1.02 -1.32 22.93
CA LEU A 184 -1.42 -1.64 24.30
C LEU A 184 -2.93 -1.85 24.30
N SER A 185 -3.31 -3.12 24.29
CA SER A 185 -4.57 -3.58 24.88
C SER A 185 -4.51 -3.23 26.37
N GLU A 186 -4.95 -2.04 26.75
CA GLU A 186 -5.43 -1.83 28.11
C GLU A 186 -6.87 -2.35 28.16
N ARG A 187 -7.01 -3.61 28.60
CA ARG A 187 -8.21 -4.03 29.30
C ARG A 187 -8.38 -3.07 30.47
N ARG A 188 -9.47 -2.30 30.47
CA ARG A 188 -10.02 -1.78 31.72
C ARG A 188 -11.03 -2.81 32.20
N ASP A 189 -10.55 -3.68 33.08
CA ASP A 189 -11.40 -4.30 34.10
C ASP A 189 -11.83 -3.16 35.04
N VAL A 190 -13.11 -2.78 35.01
CA VAL A 190 -14.06 -2.62 36.14
C VAL A 190 -15.45 -2.47 35.53
#